data_AF-A0A9W9NJR0-F1
#
_entry.id   AF-A0A9W9NJR0-F1
#
_cell.length_a   1.000
_cell.length_b   1.000
_cell.length_c   1.000
_cell.angle_alpha   90.00
_cell.angle_beta   90.00
_cell.angle_gamma   90.00
#
_symmetry.space_group_name_H-M   'P 1'
#
loop_
_entity.id
_entity.type
_entity.pdbx_description
1 polymer ?
#
loop_
_entity_poly.entity_id
_entity_poly.type
_entity_poly.pdbx_seq_one_letter_code
_entity_poly.pdbx_strand_id
1 'polypeptide(L)'
;MPPKKTSSNTRKRKAVSPHRQRNATASRLSDSSEAEERSQAAEQTDVEERPEPTWSPWDPLVREKVDIKELDLDVSYVDSIPRPSLNETRVDFDPEEPQPKRKRWQRKGKKVINNIKDLPKGWDATEPDLDPKDIDAQIVRCHERIEENIFPQVFKEKLRRYEISKAYYETSPPGLSEEVYHRIKTLRTIRRQIQNADKSEQLPNVKAILQAYLDEKLQWNPGLVTYWSRGVKLCEPRPFRWDEFEVINAAHGGHKSFWTEGISGPGPQLQAASFIVPGSTSYIGINFYRLALRIPGHSWWDELEFVYDTGATIMQICRSDLRTLMGPRITQVDSFVPVLGIFNIVTGAGNVSRDVVQLECTILNSRRERITPWRAVQCAVDPGVYVEGVSRRLDGPFLRSMMYTSGVPDGNFDLHVSSINKKVSLKKTIKIKDRNVPFGTLERLPDGTQKVIFATEGK
;
A
#
# COMPACT_ATOMS: atom_id res chain seq x y z
N MET A 1 43.05 -43.47 -20.52
CA MET A 1 42.18 -44.17 -19.56
C MET A 1 40.74 -44.10 -20.06
N PRO A 2 40.02 -45.23 -20.15
CA PRO A 2 38.70 -45.29 -20.79
C PRO A 2 37.55 -44.95 -19.83
N PRO A 3 36.37 -44.56 -20.35
CA PRO A 3 35.21 -44.23 -19.53
C PRO A 3 34.42 -45.49 -19.11
N LYS A 4 33.97 -45.51 -17.84
CA LYS A 4 33.11 -46.55 -17.27
C LYS A 4 31.64 -46.30 -17.60
N LYS A 5 30.97 -47.37 -18.07
CA LYS A 5 29.52 -47.53 -18.24
C LYS A 5 28.85 -47.87 -16.90
N THR A 6 27.66 -47.32 -16.64
CA THR A 6 26.62 -47.89 -15.74
C THR A 6 25.26 -47.43 -16.27
N SER A 7 24.56 -48.27 -17.03
CA SER A 7 23.54 -49.25 -16.60
C SER A 7 22.15 -48.64 -16.32
N SER A 8 21.28 -48.85 -17.30
CA SER A 8 19.84 -48.61 -17.34
C SER A 8 19.09 -49.47 -16.32
N ASN A 9 18.11 -48.90 -15.63
CA ASN A 9 17.17 -49.64 -14.80
C ASN A 9 15.72 -49.40 -15.28
N THR A 10 15.18 -50.39 -15.98
CA THR A 10 13.84 -50.40 -16.58
C THR A 10 12.84 -50.94 -15.57
N ARG A 11 11.93 -50.11 -15.05
CA ARG A 11 10.90 -50.53 -14.09
C ARG A 11 9.58 -50.81 -14.83
N LYS A 12 9.25 -52.11 -14.95
CA LYS A 12 7.97 -52.64 -15.43
C LYS A 12 6.82 -52.17 -14.52
N ARG A 13 5.80 -51.50 -15.07
CA ARG A 13 4.50 -51.30 -14.42
C ARG A 13 3.50 -52.31 -15.00
N LYS A 14 2.92 -53.13 -14.11
CA LYS A 14 1.85 -54.08 -14.42
C LYS A 14 0.52 -53.32 -14.57
N ALA A 15 -0.22 -53.68 -15.60
CA ALA A 15 -1.60 -53.30 -15.84
C ALA A 15 -2.54 -54.05 -14.89
N VAL A 16 -3.58 -53.38 -14.41
CA VAL A 16 -4.79 -53.97 -13.84
C VAL A 16 -5.99 -53.21 -14.42
N SER A 17 -6.94 -53.95 -14.94
CA SER A 17 -8.23 -53.52 -15.49
C SER A 17 -9.30 -54.54 -15.01
N PRO A 18 -10.61 -54.42 -15.33
CA PRO A 18 -11.59 -53.70 -14.53
C PRO A 18 -12.78 -54.59 -14.07
N HIS A 19 -13.59 -54.09 -13.12
CA HIS A 19 -14.90 -54.65 -12.76
C HIS A 19 -15.82 -53.48 -12.38
N ARG A 20 -16.85 -53.07 -13.14
CA ARG A 20 -18.12 -53.67 -13.61
C ARG A 20 -19.25 -53.64 -12.57
N GLN A 21 -20.17 -52.67 -12.80
CA GLN A 21 -21.64 -52.64 -12.64
C GLN A 21 -22.29 -52.73 -11.25
N ARG A 22 -23.19 -51.78 -10.95
CA ARG A 22 -24.66 -51.82 -11.17
C ARG A 22 -25.34 -50.52 -10.63
N ASN A 23 -26.19 -49.88 -11.45
CA ASN A 23 -27.65 -49.64 -11.30
C ASN A 23 -28.10 -48.83 -10.06
N ALA A 24 -29.17 -48.03 -10.03
CA ALA A 24 -30.06 -47.38 -10.99
C ALA A 24 -31.06 -46.59 -10.13
N THR A 25 -31.36 -45.32 -10.44
CA THR A 25 -32.70 -44.76 -10.17
C THR A 25 -32.92 -43.45 -10.93
N ALA A 26 -33.97 -43.47 -11.77
CA ALA A 26 -34.53 -42.32 -12.45
C ALA A 26 -35.52 -41.59 -11.54
N SER A 27 -35.60 -40.26 -11.65
CA SER A 27 -36.83 -39.50 -11.37
C SER A 27 -36.69 -38.03 -11.79
N ARG A 28 -37.67 -37.59 -12.60
CA ARG A 28 -38.22 -36.23 -12.77
C ARG A 28 -37.41 -35.14 -13.47
N LEU A 29 -37.70 -35.03 -14.77
CA LEU A 29 -37.79 -33.78 -15.54
C LEU A 29 -39.20 -33.19 -15.41
N SER A 30 -39.32 -31.92 -15.03
CA SER A 30 -40.29 -30.95 -15.59
C SER A 30 -40.06 -29.56 -14.97
N ASP A 31 -40.16 -28.54 -15.82
CA ASP A 31 -40.27 -27.10 -15.53
C ASP A 31 -39.00 -26.32 -15.17
N SER A 32 -38.28 -25.84 -16.19
CA SER A 32 -37.26 -24.78 -16.05
C SER A 32 -37.28 -23.71 -17.15
N SER A 33 -38.29 -23.66 -18.04
CA SER A 33 -38.28 -22.71 -19.17
C SER A 33 -38.85 -21.32 -18.87
N GLU A 34 -39.69 -21.14 -17.85
CA GLU A 34 -40.29 -19.82 -17.54
C GLU A 34 -39.48 -18.97 -16.55
N ALA A 35 -38.51 -19.56 -15.84
CA ALA A 35 -37.65 -18.84 -14.90
C ALA A 35 -36.47 -18.12 -15.58
N GLU A 36 -36.00 -18.62 -16.72
CA GLU A 36 -34.93 -17.96 -17.50
C GLU A 36 -35.44 -16.73 -18.26
N GLU A 37 -36.71 -16.73 -18.71
CA GLU A 37 -37.28 -15.61 -19.48
C GLU A 37 -37.60 -14.38 -18.61
N ARG A 38 -38.01 -14.59 -17.34
CA ARG A 38 -38.20 -13.48 -16.39
C ARG A 38 -36.90 -12.88 -15.85
N SER A 39 -35.80 -13.63 -15.90
CA SER A 39 -34.49 -13.13 -15.44
C SER A 39 -33.75 -12.31 -16.50
N GLN A 40 -34.17 -12.38 -17.78
CA GLN A 40 -33.60 -11.58 -18.87
C GLN A 40 -34.34 -10.24 -19.07
N ALA A 41 -35.62 -10.15 -18.68
CA ALA A 41 -36.41 -8.93 -18.83
C ALA A 41 -36.16 -7.84 -17.76
N ALA A 42 -35.47 -8.17 -16.65
CA ALA A 42 -35.25 -7.25 -15.54
C ALA A 42 -33.90 -6.48 -15.58
N GLU A 43 -33.04 -6.75 -16.56
CA GLU A 43 -31.68 -6.18 -16.63
C GLU A 43 -31.45 -5.27 -17.86
N GLN A 44 -32.52 -4.84 -18.53
CA GLN A 44 -32.50 -3.74 -19.50
C GLN A 44 -33.01 -2.47 -18.81
N THR A 45 -32.20 -1.91 -17.92
CA THR A 45 -32.31 -0.48 -17.62
C THR A 45 -31.41 0.23 -18.61
N ASP A 46 -32.01 1.03 -19.50
CA ASP A 46 -31.31 1.94 -20.40
C ASP A 46 -30.43 2.88 -19.58
N VAL A 47 -29.17 2.48 -19.36
CA VAL A 47 -28.14 3.38 -18.88
C VAL A 47 -27.80 4.23 -20.09
N GLU A 48 -28.42 5.40 -20.17
CA GLU A 48 -28.03 6.47 -21.09
C GLU A 48 -26.49 6.60 -21.06
N GLU A 49 -25.83 6.15 -22.14
CA GLU A 49 -24.39 6.29 -22.33
C GLU A 49 -24.09 7.79 -22.42
N ARG A 50 -23.81 8.43 -21.29
CA ARG A 50 -23.12 9.72 -21.33
C ARG A 50 -21.78 9.49 -22.00
N PRO A 51 -21.44 10.22 -23.08
CA PRO A 51 -20.11 10.13 -23.66
C PRO A 51 -19.10 10.52 -22.57
N GLU A 52 -18.34 9.52 -22.13
CA GLU A 52 -17.28 9.72 -21.15
C GLU A 52 -16.28 10.74 -21.74
N PRO A 53 -15.90 11.78 -20.98
CA PRO A 53 -14.96 12.76 -21.46
C PRO A 53 -13.64 12.06 -21.84
N THR A 54 -13.21 12.20 -23.10
CA THR A 54 -11.89 11.73 -23.54
C THR A 54 -10.83 12.59 -22.88
N TRP A 55 -10.21 12.06 -21.84
CA TRP A 55 -9.15 12.73 -21.09
C TRP A 55 -7.79 12.43 -21.72
N SER A 56 -7.15 13.48 -22.25
CA SER A 56 -5.80 13.40 -22.80
C SER A 56 -4.77 13.40 -21.67
N PRO A 57 -3.66 12.63 -21.77
CA PRO A 57 -2.59 12.70 -20.78
C PRO A 57 -1.93 14.09 -20.72
N TRP A 58 -2.08 14.89 -21.76
CA TRP A 58 -1.58 16.26 -21.85
C TRP A 58 -2.45 17.28 -21.11
N ASP A 59 -3.64 16.89 -20.67
CA ASP A 59 -4.52 17.80 -19.93
C ASP A 59 -3.85 18.23 -18.60
N PRO A 60 -3.97 19.50 -18.22
CA PRO A 60 -3.48 19.96 -16.93
C PRO A 60 -4.27 19.32 -15.79
N LEU A 61 -3.64 19.19 -14.63
CA LEU A 61 -4.36 18.92 -13.38
C LEU A 61 -5.15 20.19 -13.04
N VAL A 62 -6.43 20.06 -12.73
CA VAL A 62 -7.24 21.19 -12.26
C VAL A 62 -6.72 21.60 -10.89
N ARG A 63 -6.28 22.85 -10.76
CA ARG A 63 -5.72 23.44 -9.55
C ARG A 63 -6.66 24.50 -9.01
N GLU A 64 -6.82 24.55 -7.70
CA GLU A 64 -7.41 25.70 -7.05
C GLU A 64 -6.42 26.88 -7.08
N LYS A 65 -6.93 28.08 -7.38
CA LYS A 65 -6.10 29.28 -7.33
C LYS A 65 -5.91 29.66 -5.86
N VAL A 66 -4.70 29.49 -5.35
CA VAL A 66 -4.32 29.86 -3.99
C VAL A 66 -3.36 31.05 -4.04
N ASP A 67 -3.71 32.16 -3.39
CA ASP A 67 -2.78 33.27 -3.15
C ASP A 67 -2.11 33.09 -1.78
N ILE A 68 -0.78 33.00 -1.77
CA ILE A 68 0.00 32.82 -0.53
C ILE A 68 -0.26 33.94 0.49
N LYS A 69 -0.59 35.15 0.03
CA LYS A 69 -0.85 36.31 0.91
C LYS A 69 -2.22 36.23 1.59
N GLU A 70 -3.14 35.44 1.04
CA GLU A 70 -4.47 35.22 1.59
C GLU A 70 -4.49 34.00 2.54
N LEU A 71 -3.40 33.23 2.59
CA LEU A 71 -3.27 32.12 3.53
C LEU A 71 -3.03 32.62 4.96
N ASP A 72 -3.83 32.10 5.87
CA ASP A 72 -3.77 32.32 7.31
C ASP A 72 -2.70 31.45 7.99
N LEU A 73 -1.44 31.60 7.58
CA LEU A 73 -0.34 30.73 8.02
C LEU A 73 -0.09 30.79 9.54
N ASP A 74 -0.55 31.83 10.23
CA ASP A 74 -0.45 32.04 11.68
C ASP A 74 -1.62 31.44 12.47
N VAL A 75 -2.66 30.91 11.81
CA VAL A 75 -3.81 30.28 12.46
C VAL A 75 -3.56 28.79 12.68
N SER A 76 -3.73 28.35 13.91
CA SER A 76 -3.69 26.93 14.29
C SER A 76 -5.07 26.31 14.22
N TYR A 77 -5.18 25.14 13.58
CA TYR A 77 -6.42 24.39 13.40
C TYR A 77 -6.60 23.23 14.39
N VAL A 78 -5.71 23.11 15.40
CA VAL A 78 -5.68 21.99 16.35
C VAL A 78 -7.02 21.78 17.06
N ASP A 79 -7.70 22.87 17.44
CA ASP A 79 -8.98 22.82 18.16
C ASP A 79 -10.19 22.96 17.22
N SER A 80 -9.98 23.37 15.97
CA SER A 80 -11.04 23.61 15.00
C SER A 80 -11.45 22.37 14.22
N ILE A 81 -10.54 21.40 14.10
CA ILE A 81 -10.76 20.17 13.35
C ILE A 81 -10.77 19.01 14.35
N PRO A 82 -11.89 18.28 14.48
CA PRO A 82 -11.92 17.12 15.36
C PRO A 82 -10.81 16.16 14.94
N ARG A 83 -10.03 15.69 15.92
CA ARG A 83 -9.01 14.69 15.65
C ARG A 83 -9.69 13.51 14.97
N PRO A 84 -9.26 13.12 13.76
CA PRO A 84 -9.82 11.94 13.13
C PRO A 84 -9.67 10.81 14.13
N SER A 85 -10.78 10.17 14.48
CA SER A 85 -10.69 9.05 15.41
C SER A 85 -9.73 8.04 14.79
N LEU A 86 -8.90 7.37 15.61
CA LEU A 86 -7.99 6.33 15.10
C LEU A 86 -8.74 5.24 14.30
N ASN A 87 -10.07 5.17 14.45
CA ASN A 87 -10.98 4.31 13.72
C ASN A 87 -11.35 4.83 12.33
N GLU A 88 -11.45 6.14 12.09
CA GLU A 88 -11.85 6.73 10.79
C GLU A 88 -10.78 6.63 9.70
N THR A 89 -9.50 6.52 10.06
CA THR A 89 -8.41 6.30 9.08
C THR A 89 -8.31 4.85 8.60
N ARG A 90 -9.09 3.94 9.18
CA ARG A 90 -9.34 2.61 8.61
C ARG A 90 -10.51 2.74 7.64
N VAL A 91 -10.19 2.72 6.35
CA VAL A 91 -11.15 2.53 5.25
C VAL A 91 -12.15 1.44 5.64
N ASP A 92 -13.40 1.83 5.84
CA ASP A 92 -14.62 1.02 5.83
C ASP A 92 -14.54 -0.39 6.45
N PHE A 93 -13.87 -0.56 7.61
CA PHE A 93 -14.17 -1.71 8.44
C PHE A 93 -15.44 -1.39 9.24
N ASP A 94 -16.44 -2.26 9.11
CA ASP A 94 -17.76 -2.18 9.72
C ASP A 94 -17.76 -1.56 11.14
N PRO A 95 -18.83 -0.82 11.51
CA PRO A 95 -18.97 -0.18 12.82
C PRO A 95 -18.58 -1.15 13.93
N GLU A 96 -17.69 -0.72 14.83
CA GLU A 96 -17.06 -1.51 15.90
C GLU A 96 -17.93 -2.69 16.31
N GLU A 97 -17.68 -3.87 15.71
CA GLU A 97 -18.33 -5.07 16.19
C GLU A 97 -17.99 -5.17 17.68
N PRO A 98 -18.99 -5.30 18.56
CA PRO A 98 -18.74 -5.30 19.99
C PRO A 98 -17.68 -6.35 20.29
N GLN A 99 -16.57 -5.90 20.92
CA GLN A 99 -15.43 -6.77 21.18
C GLN A 99 -15.93 -8.09 21.77
N PRO A 100 -15.54 -9.25 21.19
CA PRO A 100 -16.11 -10.51 21.60
C PRO A 100 -15.83 -10.71 23.08
N LYS A 101 -16.86 -11.09 23.84
CA LYS A 101 -16.73 -11.26 25.29
C LYS A 101 -15.56 -12.17 25.62
N ARG A 102 -14.75 -11.74 26.59
CA ARG A 102 -13.58 -12.48 27.06
C ARG A 102 -13.90 -13.95 27.32
N LYS A 103 -13.24 -14.86 26.61
CA LYS A 103 -13.46 -16.31 26.75
C LYS A 103 -12.41 -16.90 27.68
N ARG A 104 -12.79 -17.22 28.91
CA ARG A 104 -11.96 -18.01 29.84
C ARG A 104 -12.12 -19.49 29.55
N TRP A 105 -10.99 -20.19 29.43
CA TRP A 105 -10.97 -21.61 29.14
C TRP A 105 -10.71 -22.36 30.45
N GLN A 106 -11.76 -22.50 31.26
CA GLN A 106 -11.65 -23.17 32.55
C GLN A 106 -11.25 -24.64 32.36
N ARG A 107 -9.96 -24.95 32.54
CA ARG A 107 -9.45 -26.31 32.49
C ARG A 107 -8.85 -26.69 33.84
N LYS A 108 -9.38 -27.76 34.43
CA LYS A 108 -8.92 -28.33 35.72
C LYS A 108 -7.81 -29.40 35.55
N GLY A 109 -7.16 -29.47 34.38
CA GLY A 109 -6.26 -30.57 34.02
C GLY A 109 -4.79 -30.18 34.07
N LYS A 110 -3.96 -30.95 34.78
CA LYS A 110 -2.50 -30.77 34.87
C LYS A 110 -1.73 -31.14 33.59
N LYS A 111 -2.40 -31.71 32.57
CA LYS A 111 -1.74 -32.22 31.36
C LYS A 111 -1.47 -31.08 30.38
N VAL A 112 -0.20 -30.86 30.05
CA VAL A 112 0.23 -29.89 29.03
C VAL A 112 -0.36 -30.21 27.66
N ILE A 113 -1.03 -29.24 27.04
CA ILE A 113 -1.49 -29.29 25.65
C ILE A 113 -0.39 -28.73 24.76
N ASN A 114 0.26 -29.60 24.01
CA ASN A 114 1.24 -29.25 22.97
C ASN A 114 0.80 -29.68 21.56
N ASN A 115 -0.37 -30.31 21.46
CA ASN A 115 -0.94 -30.77 20.20
C ASN A 115 -2.20 -29.96 19.89
N ILE A 116 -2.31 -29.47 18.66
CA ILE A 116 -3.45 -28.69 18.17
C ILE A 116 -4.76 -29.48 18.32
N LYS A 117 -4.71 -30.81 18.18
CA LYS A 117 -5.90 -31.68 18.32
C LYS A 117 -6.48 -31.72 19.74
N ASP A 118 -5.67 -31.38 20.74
CA ASP A 118 -6.07 -31.40 22.16
C ASP A 118 -6.58 -30.03 22.65
N LEU A 119 -6.66 -29.04 21.76
CA LEU A 119 -7.14 -27.70 22.09
C LEU A 119 -8.64 -27.71 22.41
N PRO A 120 -9.10 -26.86 23.35
CA PRO A 120 -10.52 -26.68 23.62
C PRO A 120 -11.30 -26.28 22.37
N LYS A 121 -12.54 -26.77 22.24
CA LYS A 121 -13.41 -26.43 21.11
C LYS A 121 -13.66 -24.93 21.05
N GLY A 122 -13.29 -24.29 19.94
CA GLY A 122 -13.45 -22.85 19.72
C GLY A 122 -12.29 -21.99 20.23
N TRP A 123 -11.18 -22.62 20.65
CA TRP A 123 -9.94 -21.91 20.95
C TRP A 123 -9.32 -21.35 19.66
N ASP A 124 -8.74 -20.16 19.76
CA ASP A 124 -8.08 -19.47 18.66
C ASP A 124 -6.73 -18.90 19.13
N ALA A 125 -5.68 -19.14 18.35
CA ALA A 125 -4.34 -18.64 18.64
C ALA A 125 -4.20 -17.12 18.53
N THR A 126 -5.15 -16.49 17.83
CA THR A 126 -5.22 -15.04 17.61
C THR A 126 -5.83 -14.30 18.80
N GLU A 127 -6.52 -15.00 19.72
CA GLU A 127 -7.17 -14.41 20.90
C GLU A 127 -8.01 -13.16 20.53
N PRO A 128 -9.05 -13.30 19.66
CA PRO A 128 -9.75 -12.17 19.04
C PRO A 128 -10.53 -11.29 20.04
N ASP A 129 -10.60 -11.71 21.30
CA ASP A 129 -11.21 -10.97 22.42
C ASP A 129 -10.26 -9.97 23.10
N LEU A 130 -9.03 -9.84 22.62
CA LEU A 130 -8.05 -8.87 23.10
C LEU A 130 -7.63 -7.94 21.97
N ASP A 131 -7.53 -6.66 22.27
CA ASP A 131 -6.84 -5.73 21.38
C ASP A 131 -5.35 -6.14 21.29
N PRO A 132 -4.81 -6.37 20.07
CA PRO A 132 -3.37 -6.60 19.89
C PRO A 132 -2.48 -5.47 20.43
N LYS A 133 -3.02 -4.26 20.61
CA LYS A 133 -2.30 -3.09 21.13
C LYS A 133 -2.32 -2.98 22.66
N ASP A 134 -3.24 -3.67 23.35
CA ASP A 134 -3.28 -3.68 24.81
C ASP A 134 -2.22 -4.66 25.35
N ILE A 135 -0.97 -4.19 25.39
CA ILE A 135 0.19 -5.00 25.78
C ILE A 135 0.01 -5.57 27.18
N ASP A 136 -0.62 -4.84 28.10
CA ASP A 136 -0.85 -5.30 29.46
C ASP A 136 -1.85 -6.45 29.50
N ALA A 137 -2.99 -6.34 28.81
CA ALA A 137 -3.95 -7.42 28.72
C ALA A 137 -3.37 -8.64 27.99
N GLN A 138 -2.51 -8.43 26.99
CA GLN A 138 -1.79 -9.49 26.29
C GLN A 138 -0.78 -10.21 27.19
N ILE A 139 -0.05 -9.48 28.05
CA ILE A 139 0.85 -10.06 29.07
C ILE A 139 0.03 -10.91 30.06
N VAL A 140 -1.07 -10.39 30.58
CA VAL A 140 -1.97 -11.12 31.49
C VAL A 140 -2.47 -12.41 30.82
N ARG A 141 -2.92 -12.34 29.56
CA ARG A 141 -3.36 -13.52 28.81
C ARG A 141 -2.24 -14.54 28.64
N CYS A 142 -1.01 -14.11 28.37
CA CYS A 142 0.12 -15.04 28.28
C CYS A 142 0.32 -15.80 29.60
N HIS A 143 0.24 -15.13 30.74
CA HIS A 143 0.31 -15.79 32.05
C HIS A 143 -0.84 -16.79 32.26
N GLU A 144 -2.09 -16.41 31.94
CA GLU A 144 -3.25 -17.31 32.04
C GLU A 144 -3.04 -18.59 31.20
N ARG A 145 -2.55 -18.46 29.97
CA ARG A 145 -2.32 -19.62 29.07
C ARG A 145 -1.20 -20.53 29.55
N ILE A 146 -0.15 -19.94 30.11
CA ILE A 146 0.96 -20.68 30.73
C ILE A 146 0.43 -21.48 31.94
N GLU A 147 -0.42 -20.88 32.77
CA GLU A 147 -1.04 -21.53 33.94
C GLU A 147 -2.03 -22.63 33.55
N GLU A 148 -2.86 -22.40 32.52
CA GLU A 148 -3.79 -23.38 31.93
C GLU A 148 -3.06 -24.54 31.23
N ASN A 149 -1.72 -24.49 31.12
CA ASN A 149 -0.87 -25.44 30.41
C ASN A 149 -1.26 -25.61 28.92
N ILE A 150 -1.66 -24.53 28.26
CA ILE A 150 -2.00 -24.49 26.83
C ILE A 150 -0.82 -23.88 26.07
N PHE A 151 -0.08 -24.69 25.31
CA PHE A 151 1.11 -24.27 24.56
C PHE A 151 2.07 -23.35 25.36
N PRO A 152 2.49 -23.73 26.57
CA PRO A 152 3.24 -22.84 27.46
C PRO A 152 4.54 -22.29 26.82
N GLN A 153 5.20 -23.06 25.95
CA GLN A 153 6.37 -22.61 25.19
C GLN A 153 6.07 -21.46 24.22
N VAL A 154 4.90 -21.47 23.56
CA VAL A 154 4.49 -20.42 22.62
C VAL A 154 4.18 -19.14 23.40
N PHE A 155 3.44 -19.27 24.50
CA PHE A 155 3.05 -18.12 25.32
C PHE A 155 4.20 -17.55 26.15
N LYS A 156 5.21 -18.34 26.53
CA LYS A 156 6.46 -17.80 27.11
C LYS A 156 7.23 -16.92 26.11
N GLU A 157 7.30 -17.35 24.85
CA GLU A 157 7.95 -16.54 23.81
C GLU A 157 7.12 -15.28 23.47
N LYS A 158 5.79 -15.39 23.40
CA LYS A 158 4.91 -14.20 23.26
C LYS A 158 5.07 -13.24 24.44
N LEU A 159 5.05 -13.76 25.67
CA LEU A 159 5.26 -12.98 26.89
C LEU A 159 6.57 -12.19 26.83
N ARG A 160 7.68 -12.86 26.49
CA ARG A 160 8.98 -12.21 26.34
C ARG A 160 8.94 -11.05 25.35
N ARG A 161 8.25 -11.21 24.21
CA ARG A 161 8.11 -10.13 23.20
C ARG A 161 7.28 -8.97 23.75
N TYR A 162 6.19 -9.25 24.46
CA TYR A 162 5.37 -8.22 25.07
C TYR A 162 6.09 -7.49 26.20
N GLU A 163 6.89 -8.18 27.02
CA GLU A 163 7.72 -7.56 28.07
C GLU A 163 8.79 -6.63 27.46
N ILE A 164 9.46 -7.06 26.38
CA ILE A 164 10.40 -6.20 25.63
C ILE A 164 9.67 -4.98 25.06
N SER A 165 8.48 -5.20 24.49
CA SER A 165 7.64 -4.13 23.95
C SER A 165 7.23 -3.15 25.05
N LYS A 166 6.74 -3.64 26.18
CA LYS A 166 6.35 -2.85 27.34
C LYS A 166 7.52 -2.05 27.89
N ALA A 167 8.67 -2.68 28.12
CA ALA A 167 9.87 -1.98 28.56
C ALA A 167 10.29 -0.90 27.56
N TYR A 168 10.17 -1.18 26.26
CA TYR A 168 10.41 -0.18 25.22
C TYR A 168 9.45 1.02 25.34
N TYR A 169 8.15 0.78 25.59
CA TYR A 169 7.16 1.85 25.81
C TYR A 169 7.38 2.62 27.11
N GLU A 170 7.79 1.94 28.19
CA GLU A 170 8.11 2.56 29.49
C GLU A 170 9.37 3.44 29.45
N THR A 171 10.24 3.29 28.44
CA THR A 171 11.36 4.23 28.22
C THR A 171 10.93 5.59 27.64
N SER A 172 9.63 5.78 27.33
CA SER A 172 9.11 7.06 26.90
C SER A 172 9.26 8.08 28.03
N PRO A 173 9.89 9.24 27.80
CA PRO A 173 10.00 10.27 28.82
C PRO A 173 8.61 10.68 29.33
N PRO A 174 8.42 10.85 30.66
CA PRO A 174 7.16 11.33 31.20
C PRO A 174 6.81 12.69 30.59
N GLY A 175 5.55 12.88 30.18
CA GLY A 175 5.04 14.13 29.59
C GLY A 175 4.95 14.15 28.06
N LEU A 176 5.62 13.24 27.35
CA LEU A 176 5.47 13.14 25.89
C LEU A 176 4.37 12.16 25.49
N SER A 177 3.57 12.53 24.49
CA SER A 177 2.66 11.58 23.83
C SER A 177 3.46 10.51 23.07
N GLU A 178 2.85 9.33 22.91
CA GLU A 178 3.47 8.18 22.24
C GLU A 178 3.88 8.55 20.79
N GLU A 179 3.03 9.28 20.09
CA GLU A 179 3.28 9.75 18.73
C GLU A 179 4.47 10.69 18.66
N VAL A 180 4.58 11.65 19.60
CA VAL A 180 5.72 12.56 19.67
C VAL A 180 7.00 11.79 19.98
N TYR A 181 6.97 10.83 20.91
CA TYR A 181 8.12 9.98 21.22
C TYR A 181 8.61 9.19 19.98
N HIS A 182 7.69 8.53 19.27
CA HIS A 182 8.03 7.81 18.03
C HIS A 182 8.58 8.75 16.96
N ARG A 183 8.00 9.95 16.85
CA ARG A 183 8.46 10.93 15.87
C ARG A 183 9.86 11.44 16.18
N ILE A 184 10.15 11.76 17.44
CA ILE A 184 11.50 12.12 17.92
C ILE A 184 12.52 11.03 17.56
N LYS A 185 12.19 9.76 17.81
CA LYS A 185 13.07 8.62 17.45
C LYS A 185 13.31 8.53 15.94
N THR A 186 12.27 8.74 15.15
CA THR A 186 12.33 8.77 13.69
C THR A 186 13.23 9.91 13.20
N LEU A 187 13.02 11.13 13.69
CA LEU A 187 13.83 12.31 13.36
C LEU A 187 15.30 12.14 13.75
N ARG A 188 15.60 11.53 14.91
CA ARG A 188 16.97 11.18 15.31
C ARG A 188 17.63 10.20 14.32
N THR A 189 16.86 9.24 13.82
CA THR A 189 17.35 8.27 12.83
C THR A 189 17.62 8.95 11.48
N ILE A 190 16.71 9.79 11.01
CA ILE A 190 16.87 10.58 9.79
C ILE A 190 18.11 11.48 9.91
N ARG A 191 18.21 12.25 11.00
CA ARG A 191 19.36 13.13 11.30
C ARG A 191 20.69 12.40 11.16
N ARG A 192 20.81 11.22 11.77
CA ARG A 192 22.02 10.38 11.70
C ARG A 192 22.32 9.89 10.29
N GLN A 193 21.29 9.51 9.52
CA GLN A 193 21.49 9.02 8.15
C GLN A 193 21.89 10.12 7.17
N ILE A 194 21.41 11.35 7.35
CA ILE A 194 21.71 12.47 6.43
C ILE A 194 22.91 13.31 6.85
N GLN A 195 23.44 13.14 8.07
CA GLN A 195 24.52 13.99 8.62
C GLN A 195 25.75 14.12 7.71
N ASN A 196 26.05 13.10 6.92
CA ASN A 196 27.21 13.08 6.01
C ASN A 196 26.82 13.15 4.52
N ALA A 197 25.52 13.21 4.19
CA ALA A 197 25.03 13.07 2.81
C ALA A 197 23.70 13.81 2.56
N ASP A 198 23.58 15.03 3.08
CA ASP A 198 22.36 15.84 3.02
C ASP A 198 22.19 16.58 1.67
N LYS A 199 21.97 15.82 0.59
CA LYS A 199 21.86 16.36 -0.77
C LYS A 199 20.72 17.37 -0.95
N SER A 200 19.67 17.21 -0.15
CA SER A 200 18.44 18.01 -0.20
C SER A 200 18.42 19.13 0.86
N GLU A 201 19.52 19.33 1.61
CA GLU A 201 19.69 20.38 2.62
C GLU A 201 18.61 20.34 3.73
N GLN A 202 18.21 19.15 4.16
CA GLN A 202 17.13 18.88 5.11
C GLN A 202 17.57 18.90 6.58
N LEU A 203 18.87 18.82 6.85
CA LEU A 203 19.41 18.78 8.20
C LEU A 203 18.97 19.97 9.09
N PRO A 204 18.91 21.23 8.60
CA PRO A 204 18.36 22.35 9.38
C PRO A 204 16.91 22.12 9.82
N ASN A 205 16.04 21.66 8.92
CA ASN A 205 14.64 21.36 9.23
C ASN A 205 14.53 20.24 10.27
N VAL A 206 15.25 19.13 10.07
CA VAL A 206 15.23 17.99 11.00
C VAL A 206 15.69 18.41 12.40
N LYS A 207 16.72 19.25 12.51
CA LYS A 207 17.17 19.78 13.81
C LYS A 207 16.13 20.69 14.46
N ALA A 208 15.53 21.59 13.69
CA ALA A 208 14.55 22.54 14.20
C ALA A 208 13.26 21.85 14.68
N ILE A 209 12.74 20.91 13.89
CA ILE A 209 11.54 20.11 14.24
C ILE A 209 11.82 19.24 15.46
N LEU A 210 12.98 18.56 15.50
CA LEU A 210 13.38 17.76 16.65
C LEU A 210 13.43 18.62 17.92
N GLN A 211 13.99 19.82 17.85
CA GLN A 211 14.03 20.74 18.98
C GLN A 211 12.63 21.22 19.37
N ALA A 212 11.76 21.53 18.41
CA ALA A 212 10.40 21.98 18.67
C ALA A 212 9.57 20.92 19.43
N TYR A 213 9.74 19.64 19.12
CA TYR A 213 9.12 18.55 19.90
C TYR A 213 9.71 18.41 21.30
N LEU A 214 11.04 18.52 21.43
CA LEU A 214 11.72 18.43 22.74
C LEU A 214 11.39 19.60 23.66
N ASP A 215 11.14 20.79 23.09
CA ASP A 215 10.71 21.99 23.80
C ASP A 215 9.19 22.04 24.02
N GLU A 216 8.44 21.01 23.61
CA GLU A 216 6.97 20.96 23.65
C GLU A 216 6.26 22.10 22.87
N LYS A 217 6.99 22.79 21.98
CA LYS A 217 6.46 23.84 21.09
C LYS A 217 5.73 23.28 19.87
N LEU A 218 5.87 21.98 19.63
CA LEU A 218 5.19 21.25 18.56
C LEU A 218 4.57 19.98 19.14
N GLN A 219 3.31 19.75 18.80
CA GLN A 219 2.58 18.54 19.16
C GLN A 219 2.22 17.75 17.89
N TRP A 220 2.03 16.44 18.05
CA TRP A 220 1.52 15.60 16.98
C TRP A 220 -0.01 15.70 16.92
N ASN A 221 -0.55 16.25 15.83
CA ASN A 221 -1.98 16.37 15.60
C ASN A 221 -2.35 15.64 14.29
N PRO A 222 -2.91 14.42 14.36
CA PRO A 222 -3.24 13.63 13.18
C PRO A 222 -4.09 14.42 12.17
N GLY A 223 -3.69 14.39 10.90
CA GLY A 223 -4.39 15.10 9.82
C GLY A 223 -3.97 16.56 9.63
N LEU A 224 -3.20 17.14 10.55
CA LEU A 224 -2.63 18.48 10.42
C LEU A 224 -1.13 18.41 10.09
N VAL A 225 -0.66 19.43 9.38
CA VAL A 225 0.74 19.59 8.98
C VAL A 225 1.30 20.93 9.42
N THR A 226 2.62 20.99 9.57
CA THR A 226 3.37 22.24 9.61
C THR A 226 4.43 22.25 8.51
N TYR A 227 4.57 23.37 7.82
CA TYR A 227 5.61 23.54 6.80
C TYR A 227 6.85 24.16 7.42
N TRP A 228 8.02 23.72 6.97
CA TRP A 228 9.31 24.21 7.44
C TRP A 228 10.24 24.44 6.25
N SER A 229 11.03 25.52 6.32
CA SER A 229 12.10 25.74 5.36
C SER A 229 13.35 26.30 6.03
N ARG A 230 14.52 25.74 5.70
CA ARG A 230 15.83 26.18 6.23
C ARG A 230 15.86 26.30 7.76
N GLY A 231 15.16 25.40 8.46
CA GLY A 231 15.07 25.37 9.92
C GLY A 231 14.04 26.32 10.54
N VAL A 232 13.20 26.98 9.74
CA VAL A 232 12.16 27.92 10.21
C VAL A 232 10.77 27.32 9.98
N LYS A 233 9.91 27.36 11.01
CA LYS A 233 8.49 27.01 10.90
C LYS A 233 7.77 28.09 10.10
N LEU A 234 7.08 27.71 9.02
CA LEU A 234 6.41 28.63 8.11
C LEU A 234 4.93 28.81 8.43
N CYS A 235 4.30 27.85 9.11
CA CYS A 235 2.90 27.94 9.51
C CYS A 235 2.62 27.23 10.84
N GLU A 236 1.52 27.60 11.47
CA GLU A 236 0.89 26.82 12.54
C GLU A 236 0.22 25.55 11.99
N PRO A 237 -0.10 24.54 12.84
CA PRO A 237 -0.69 23.30 12.38
C PRO A 237 -1.99 23.51 11.60
N ARG A 238 -2.05 23.04 10.35
CA ARG A 238 -3.19 23.25 9.43
C ARG A 238 -3.46 22.03 8.54
N PRO A 239 -4.65 21.89 7.93
CA PRO A 239 -4.94 20.80 7.00
C PRO A 239 -3.98 20.75 5.83
N PHE A 240 -3.57 19.55 5.42
CA PHE A 240 -2.78 19.40 4.21
C PHE A 240 -3.64 19.52 2.97
N ARG A 241 -3.25 20.41 2.04
CA ARG A 241 -3.84 20.55 0.71
C ARG A 241 -2.72 20.66 -0.32
N TRP A 242 -2.82 19.92 -1.43
CA TRP A 242 -1.76 19.90 -2.45
C TRP A 242 -1.52 21.26 -3.09
N ASP A 243 -2.58 21.99 -3.42
CA ASP A 243 -2.47 23.31 -4.06
C ASP A 243 -1.84 24.35 -3.13
N GLU A 244 -2.16 24.29 -1.83
CA GLU A 244 -1.53 25.12 -0.81
C GLU A 244 -0.05 24.75 -0.62
N PHE A 245 0.25 23.46 -0.51
CA PHE A 245 1.61 22.95 -0.42
C PHE A 245 2.46 23.46 -1.58
N GLU A 246 1.98 23.38 -2.82
CA GLU A 246 2.74 23.83 -3.99
C GLU A 246 3.08 25.31 -3.96
N VAL A 247 2.11 26.15 -3.57
CA VAL A 247 2.30 27.60 -3.48
C VAL A 247 3.32 27.95 -2.39
N ILE A 248 3.20 27.34 -1.19
CA ILE A 248 4.16 27.55 -0.10
C ILE A 248 5.53 26.97 -0.47
N ASN A 249 5.58 25.78 -1.06
CA ASN A 249 6.82 25.13 -1.51
C ASN A 249 7.56 26.01 -2.51
N ALA A 250 6.88 26.49 -3.55
CA ALA A 250 7.46 27.36 -4.57
C ALA A 250 8.01 28.67 -3.96
N ALA A 251 7.24 29.33 -3.08
CA ALA A 251 7.65 30.59 -2.46
C ALA A 251 8.90 30.48 -1.57
N HIS A 252 9.20 29.28 -1.06
CA HIS A 252 10.34 29.04 -0.17
C HIS A 252 11.50 28.26 -0.82
N GLY A 253 11.46 28.05 -2.14
CA GLY A 253 12.49 27.31 -2.87
C GLY A 253 12.46 25.81 -2.56
N GLY A 254 11.26 25.23 -2.51
CA GLY A 254 10.99 23.95 -1.87
C GLY A 254 11.43 22.70 -2.62
N HIS A 255 12.31 22.87 -3.60
CA HIS A 255 13.13 21.79 -4.16
C HIS A 255 14.31 21.41 -3.28
N LYS A 256 14.64 22.25 -2.30
CA LYS A 256 15.67 22.04 -1.28
C LYS A 256 15.21 22.59 0.06
N SER A 257 15.69 21.99 1.13
CA SER A 257 15.49 22.47 2.50
C SER A 257 14.03 22.80 2.82
N PHE A 258 13.08 22.01 2.30
CA PHE A 258 11.65 22.14 2.59
C PHE A 258 11.12 20.85 3.18
N TRP A 259 10.25 20.99 4.17
CA TRP A 259 9.72 19.87 4.93
C TRP A 259 8.26 20.08 5.29
N THR A 260 7.46 19.04 5.15
CA THR A 260 6.07 18.96 5.58
C THR A 260 5.97 17.98 6.74
N GLU A 261 5.91 18.51 7.95
CA GLU A 261 5.79 17.71 9.17
C GLU A 261 4.33 17.37 9.42
N GLY A 262 4.02 16.11 9.76
CA GLY A 262 2.64 15.65 10.02
C GLY A 262 1.97 14.89 8.87
N ILE A 263 2.49 14.97 7.63
CA ILE A 263 1.85 14.34 6.46
C ILE A 263 1.98 12.81 6.45
N SER A 264 3.07 12.30 7.01
CA SER A 264 3.29 10.87 7.25
C SER A 264 3.19 10.62 8.73
N GLY A 265 2.56 9.51 9.13
CA GLY A 265 2.37 9.14 10.54
C GLY A 265 3.65 9.27 11.40
N PRO A 266 3.51 9.26 12.74
CA PRO A 266 4.61 9.57 13.65
C PRO A 266 5.78 8.58 13.55
N GLY A 267 5.51 7.36 13.10
CA GLY A 267 6.49 6.30 12.91
C GLY A 267 7.04 6.17 11.48
N PRO A 268 7.99 5.24 11.30
CA PRO A 268 8.45 4.83 9.98
C PRO A 268 7.30 4.34 9.08
N GLN A 269 7.39 4.66 7.80
CA GLN A 269 6.44 4.22 6.77
C GLN A 269 6.77 2.80 6.31
N LEU A 270 5.77 1.97 6.06
CA LEU A 270 5.97 0.59 5.62
C LEU A 270 6.08 0.53 4.10
N GLN A 271 7.06 -0.21 3.60
CA GLN A 271 7.17 -0.57 2.19
C GLN A 271 7.38 -2.07 2.02
N ALA A 272 7.36 -2.53 0.75
CA ALA A 272 7.63 -3.89 0.32
C ALA A 272 8.52 -4.67 1.31
N ALA A 273 7.89 -5.57 2.06
CA ALA A 273 8.58 -6.50 2.96
C ALA A 273 9.04 -7.77 2.22
N SER A 274 9.07 -7.76 0.88
CA SER A 274 9.49 -8.93 0.11
C SER A 274 11.02 -8.98 -0.03
N PHE A 275 11.62 -10.10 0.39
CA PHE A 275 12.96 -10.49 -0.03
C PHE A 275 12.84 -11.40 -1.27
N ILE A 276 13.55 -11.08 -2.35
CA ILE A 276 13.69 -12.01 -3.48
C ILE A 276 14.79 -12.98 -3.12
N VAL A 277 14.49 -14.29 -3.14
CA VAL A 277 15.53 -15.32 -3.10
C VAL A 277 16.24 -15.30 -4.46
N PRO A 278 17.54 -14.97 -4.54
CA PRO A 278 18.27 -14.99 -5.80
C PRO A 278 18.27 -16.43 -6.34
N GLY A 279 17.63 -16.68 -7.49
CA GLY A 279 17.63 -18.00 -8.13
C GLY A 279 16.39 -18.35 -8.96
N SER A 280 15.26 -17.68 -8.72
CA SER A 280 14.06 -17.78 -9.58
C SER A 280 13.82 -16.46 -10.28
N THR A 281 14.08 -16.42 -11.59
CA THR A 281 13.72 -15.28 -12.47
C THR A 281 12.21 -15.18 -12.72
N SER A 282 11.44 -16.17 -12.27
CA SER A 282 9.99 -16.21 -12.45
C SER A 282 9.31 -15.51 -11.28
N TYR A 283 8.80 -14.30 -11.54
CA TYR A 283 8.02 -13.48 -10.60
C TYR A 283 6.58 -13.97 -10.49
N ILE A 284 6.38 -15.28 -10.33
CA ILE A 284 5.04 -15.87 -10.33
C ILE A 284 4.19 -15.19 -9.25
N GLY A 285 3.13 -14.51 -9.69
CA GLY A 285 2.15 -13.88 -8.81
C GLY A 285 2.43 -12.43 -8.44
N ILE A 286 3.40 -11.76 -9.06
CA ILE A 286 3.58 -10.31 -8.91
C ILE A 286 2.88 -9.60 -10.08
N ASN A 287 1.92 -8.75 -9.75
CA ASN A 287 1.21 -7.96 -10.75
C ASN A 287 1.98 -6.67 -11.07
N PHE A 288 2.22 -6.44 -12.36
CA PHE A 288 2.85 -5.22 -12.87
C PHE A 288 1.88 -4.44 -13.73
N TYR A 289 1.88 -3.12 -13.63
CA TYR A 289 1.06 -2.26 -14.49
C TYR A 289 1.78 -0.93 -14.75
N ARG A 290 1.32 -0.21 -15.77
CA ARG A 290 1.94 1.06 -16.15
C ARG A 290 1.16 2.24 -15.57
N LEU A 291 1.92 3.20 -15.06
CA LEU A 291 1.42 4.50 -14.63
C LEU A 291 2.05 5.56 -15.52
N ALA A 292 1.26 6.55 -15.91
CA ALA A 292 1.78 7.79 -16.47
C ALA A 292 2.09 8.75 -15.32
N LEU A 293 3.32 9.28 -15.29
CA LEU A 293 3.82 10.17 -14.24
C LEU A 293 4.30 11.48 -14.84
N ARG A 294 4.19 12.56 -14.06
CA ARG A 294 4.85 13.85 -14.34
C ARG A 294 5.19 14.60 -13.07
N ILE A 295 6.07 15.60 -13.20
CA ILE A 295 6.36 16.56 -12.14
C ILE A 295 5.25 17.63 -12.17
N PRO A 296 4.71 18.07 -11.01
CA PRO A 296 3.75 19.17 -10.97
C PRO A 296 4.24 20.40 -11.74
N GLY A 297 3.35 20.99 -12.55
CA GLY A 297 3.69 22.14 -13.40
C GLY A 297 4.46 21.80 -14.69
N HIS A 298 4.87 20.55 -14.88
CA HIS A 298 5.50 20.11 -16.14
C HIS A 298 4.47 19.51 -17.10
N SER A 299 4.58 19.84 -18.38
CA SER A 299 3.79 19.19 -19.44
C SER A 299 4.35 17.85 -19.87
N TRP A 300 5.65 17.59 -19.60
CA TRP A 300 6.30 16.33 -19.91
C TRP A 300 5.86 15.23 -18.94
N TRP A 301 5.57 14.05 -19.47
CA TRP A 301 5.20 12.87 -18.71
C TRP A 301 5.80 11.62 -19.36
N ASP A 302 5.91 10.53 -18.58
CA ASP A 302 6.38 9.23 -19.07
C ASP A 302 5.58 8.07 -18.45
N GLU A 303 5.53 6.92 -19.13
CA GLU A 303 4.85 5.71 -18.68
C GLU A 303 5.84 4.71 -18.07
N LEU A 304 5.83 4.59 -16.74
CA LEU A 304 6.71 3.68 -16.02
C LEU A 304 5.93 2.43 -15.56
N GLU A 305 6.59 1.27 -15.58
CA GLU A 305 6.04 0.02 -15.01
C GLU A 305 6.26 -0.02 -13.49
N PHE A 306 5.20 -0.35 -12.76
CA PHE A 306 5.15 -0.49 -11.30
C PHE A 306 4.68 -1.87 -10.87
N VAL A 307 5.23 -2.34 -9.76
CA VAL A 307 4.66 -3.46 -8.99
C VAL A 307 3.43 -2.95 -8.24
N TYR A 308 2.31 -3.68 -8.34
CA TYR A 308 1.18 -3.50 -7.43
C TYR A 308 1.54 -4.07 -6.06
N ASP A 309 1.84 -3.20 -5.10
CA ASP A 309 2.23 -3.58 -3.75
C ASP A 309 1.22 -3.08 -2.71
N THR A 310 0.34 -3.99 -2.29
CA THR A 310 -0.66 -3.71 -1.23
C THR A 310 -0.02 -3.42 0.12
N GLY A 311 1.24 -3.83 0.34
CA GLY A 311 1.99 -3.59 1.57
C GLY A 311 2.72 -2.25 1.61
N ALA A 312 2.86 -1.56 0.48
CA ALA A 312 3.51 -0.26 0.42
C ALA A 312 2.57 0.88 0.80
N THR A 313 2.98 1.74 1.73
CA THR A 313 2.24 2.93 2.17
C THR A 313 2.52 4.17 1.33
N ILE A 314 3.61 4.17 0.56
CA ILE A 314 4.03 5.27 -0.31
C ILE A 314 4.52 4.74 -1.65
N MET A 315 4.26 5.48 -2.73
CA MET A 315 4.82 5.18 -4.05
C MET A 315 6.34 5.28 -4.00
N GLN A 316 7.04 4.49 -4.81
CA GLN A 316 8.49 4.51 -4.92
C GLN A 316 8.96 4.44 -6.36
N ILE A 317 9.93 5.28 -6.71
CA ILE A 317 10.68 5.25 -7.97
C ILE A 317 12.18 5.39 -7.72
N CYS A 318 13.01 5.16 -8.75
CA CYS A 318 14.44 5.42 -8.67
C CYS A 318 14.77 6.88 -9.07
N ARG A 319 15.91 7.40 -8.58
CA ARG A 319 16.39 8.75 -8.94
C ARG A 319 16.58 8.93 -10.46
N SER A 320 16.94 7.87 -11.20
CA SER A 320 17.00 7.93 -12.67
C SER A 320 15.65 8.23 -13.31
N ASP A 321 14.55 7.70 -12.74
CA ASP A 321 13.19 7.91 -13.26
C ASP A 321 12.81 9.39 -13.16
N LEU A 322 13.14 10.05 -12.04
CA LEU A 322 12.94 11.50 -11.93
C LEU A 322 13.67 12.29 -13.02
N ARG A 323 14.88 11.88 -13.39
CA ARG A 323 15.61 12.56 -14.49
C ARG A 323 14.90 12.38 -15.82
N THR A 324 14.32 11.22 -16.08
CA THR A 324 13.48 10.97 -17.26
C THR A 324 12.23 11.86 -17.25
N LEU A 325 11.59 12.01 -16.08
CA LEU A 325 10.41 12.86 -15.89
C LEU A 325 10.70 14.36 -15.97
N MET A 326 11.95 14.80 -15.82
CA MET A 326 12.35 16.18 -16.13
C MET A 326 12.35 16.47 -17.65
N GLY A 327 12.28 15.43 -18.48
CA GLY A 327 12.15 15.54 -19.93
C GLY A 327 13.45 15.87 -20.67
N PRO A 328 13.38 15.95 -22.01
CA PRO A 328 14.56 16.14 -22.87
C PRO A 328 15.21 17.52 -22.76
N ARG A 329 14.55 18.49 -22.11
CA ARG A 329 15.00 19.88 -21.99
C ARG A 329 15.43 20.19 -20.54
N ILE A 330 16.44 19.50 -20.02
CA ILE A 330 17.11 19.82 -18.73
C ILE A 330 17.91 21.14 -18.82
N THR A 331 17.57 22.04 -19.76
CA THR A 331 18.33 23.27 -20.03
C THR A 331 17.75 24.49 -19.33
N GLN A 332 16.66 24.37 -18.55
CA GLN A 332 16.06 25.50 -17.85
C GLN A 332 16.16 25.38 -16.33
N VAL A 333 16.60 26.49 -15.75
CA VAL A 333 16.91 26.76 -14.34
C VAL A 333 15.70 26.59 -13.40
N ASP A 334 14.50 26.37 -13.95
CA ASP A 334 13.24 26.42 -13.20
C ASP A 334 12.54 25.04 -13.06
N SER A 335 13.12 23.97 -13.60
CA SER A 335 12.57 22.61 -13.46
C SER A 335 12.96 22.02 -12.11
N PHE A 336 12.15 22.24 -11.10
CA PHE A 336 12.42 21.75 -9.76
C PHE A 336 11.30 20.83 -9.24
N VAL A 337 11.71 19.70 -8.67
CA VAL A 337 10.78 18.71 -8.13
C VAL A 337 10.38 19.15 -6.72
N PRO A 338 9.09 19.37 -6.41
CA PRO A 338 8.67 19.76 -5.07
C PRO A 338 9.02 18.68 -4.03
N VAL A 339 9.81 19.04 -3.02
CA VAL A 339 10.24 18.14 -1.96
C VAL A 339 9.32 18.29 -0.75
N LEU A 340 8.80 17.16 -0.25
CA LEU A 340 8.02 17.12 0.99
C LEU A 340 8.90 16.92 2.22
N GLY A 341 10.11 16.39 2.06
CA GLY A 341 11.06 16.14 3.14
C GLY A 341 11.76 14.79 2.98
N ILE A 342 12.16 14.20 4.09
CA ILE A 342 12.77 12.87 4.14
C ILE A 342 11.97 11.98 5.06
N PHE A 343 11.53 10.83 4.56
CA PHE A 343 10.80 9.86 5.38
C PHE A 343 11.70 8.69 5.75
N ASN A 344 11.47 8.15 6.94
CA ASN A 344 12.03 6.87 7.34
C ASN A 344 11.10 5.77 6.85
N ILE A 345 11.63 4.85 6.05
CA ILE A 345 10.90 3.77 5.41
C ILE A 345 11.46 2.44 5.92
N VAL A 346 10.57 1.56 6.35
CA VAL A 346 10.89 0.18 6.72
C VAL A 346 10.85 -0.67 5.46
N THR A 347 11.97 -1.29 5.14
CA THR A 347 12.11 -2.25 4.04
C THR A 347 12.44 -3.63 4.59
N GLY A 348 12.41 -4.66 3.74
CA GLY A 348 12.93 -5.99 4.12
C GLY A 348 14.40 -5.98 4.57
N ALA A 349 15.19 -4.96 4.21
CA ALA A 349 16.59 -4.79 4.63
C ALA A 349 16.75 -3.88 5.87
N GLY A 350 15.66 -3.47 6.50
CA GLY A 350 15.64 -2.55 7.64
C GLY A 350 15.27 -1.12 7.25
N ASN A 351 15.58 -0.18 8.15
CA ASN A 351 15.10 1.20 8.05
C ASN A 351 16.02 2.07 7.20
N VAL A 352 15.44 2.74 6.21
CA VAL A 352 16.16 3.62 5.29
C VAL A 352 15.50 5.00 5.25
N SER A 353 16.29 6.06 5.08
CA SER A 353 15.76 7.40 4.82
C SER A 353 15.73 7.67 3.32
N ARG A 354 14.62 8.22 2.82
CA ARG A 354 14.44 8.60 1.43
C ARG A 354 13.88 10.00 1.30
N ASP A 355 14.37 10.74 0.31
CA ASP A 355 13.70 11.95 -0.15
C ASP A 355 12.29 11.56 -0.60
N VAL A 356 11.31 12.36 -0.19
CA VAL A 356 9.93 12.24 -0.65
C VAL A 356 9.56 13.48 -1.42
N VAL A 357 9.06 13.26 -2.62
CA VAL A 357 8.69 14.32 -3.57
C VAL A 357 7.23 14.20 -3.96
N GLN A 358 6.71 15.28 -4.50
CA GLN A 358 5.42 15.29 -5.14
C GLN A 358 5.56 14.87 -6.60
N LEU A 359 4.72 13.94 -7.03
CA LEU A 359 4.50 13.64 -8.45
C LEU A 359 3.01 13.68 -8.74
N GLU A 360 2.66 13.82 -10.00
CA GLU A 360 1.31 13.58 -10.49
C GLU A 360 1.25 12.23 -11.20
N CYS A 361 0.20 11.46 -10.96
CA CYS A 361 0.01 10.14 -11.56
C CYS A 361 -1.39 9.99 -12.16
N THR A 362 -1.47 9.21 -13.24
CA THR A 362 -2.72 8.76 -13.87
C THR A 362 -2.53 7.37 -14.46
N ILE A 363 -3.64 6.69 -14.72
CA ILE A 363 -3.66 5.40 -15.42
C ILE A 363 -4.16 5.65 -16.84
N LEU A 364 -3.48 5.06 -17.82
CA LEU A 364 -3.85 5.13 -19.23
C LEU A 364 -4.45 3.81 -19.69
N ASN A 365 -5.39 3.87 -20.63
CA ASN A 365 -5.85 2.70 -21.37
C ASN A 365 -4.88 2.34 -22.51
N SER A 366 -5.19 1.29 -23.28
CA SER A 366 -4.35 0.87 -24.42
C SER A 366 -4.32 1.89 -25.58
N ARG A 367 -5.24 2.85 -25.61
CA ARG A 367 -5.26 3.97 -26.54
C ARG A 367 -4.51 5.20 -26.02
N ARG A 368 -3.85 5.09 -24.86
CA ARG A 368 -3.20 6.20 -24.13
C ARG A 368 -4.14 7.32 -23.71
N GLU A 369 -5.42 7.02 -23.56
CA GLU A 369 -6.39 7.93 -22.96
C GLU A 369 -6.42 7.69 -21.45
N ARG A 370 -6.57 8.74 -20.66
CA ARG A 370 -6.63 8.62 -19.21
C ARG A 370 -7.93 7.94 -18.79
N ILE A 371 -7.82 6.96 -17.89
CA ILE A 371 -8.97 6.33 -17.21
C ILE A 371 -9.14 6.83 -15.77
N THR A 372 -8.17 7.60 -15.27
CA THR A 372 -8.25 8.30 -13.99
C THR A 372 -7.82 9.76 -14.15
N PRO A 373 -8.33 10.71 -13.35
CA PRO A 373 -7.79 12.05 -13.34
C PRO A 373 -6.32 12.02 -12.90
N TRP A 374 -5.56 13.06 -13.28
CA TRP A 374 -4.26 13.30 -12.66
C TRP A 374 -4.45 13.49 -11.16
N ARG A 375 -3.58 12.88 -10.35
CA ARG A 375 -3.61 13.01 -8.90
C ARG A 375 -2.20 13.24 -8.38
N ALA A 376 -2.05 14.22 -7.52
CA ALA A 376 -0.82 14.40 -6.76
C ALA A 376 -0.64 13.26 -5.76
N VAL A 377 0.58 12.72 -5.71
CA VAL A 377 0.97 11.61 -4.83
C VAL A 377 2.30 11.91 -4.14
N GLN A 378 2.47 11.33 -2.95
CA GLN A 378 3.75 11.26 -2.27
C GLN A 378 4.58 10.13 -2.90
N CYS A 379 5.80 10.43 -3.33
CA CYS A 379 6.68 9.46 -3.96
C CYS A 379 8.06 9.46 -3.30
N ALA A 380 8.45 8.31 -2.74
CA ALA A 380 9.79 8.07 -2.23
C ALA A 380 10.78 7.85 -3.38
N VAL A 381 11.95 8.46 -3.27
CA VAL A 381 12.99 8.42 -4.31
C VAL A 381 14.15 7.57 -3.84
N ASP A 382 14.25 6.36 -4.38
CA ASP A 382 15.40 5.49 -4.16
C ASP A 382 16.65 6.05 -4.85
N PRO A 383 17.82 6.00 -4.18
CA PRO A 383 19.07 6.35 -4.84
C PRO A 383 19.40 5.33 -5.94
N GLY A 384 20.04 5.79 -7.01
CA GLY A 384 20.55 4.92 -8.07
C GLY A 384 19.73 4.95 -9.35
N VAL A 385 19.89 3.88 -10.13
CA VAL A 385 19.30 3.71 -11.46
C VAL A 385 18.30 2.55 -11.43
N TYR A 386 17.19 2.72 -12.13
CA TYR A 386 16.26 1.64 -12.36
C TYR A 386 16.93 0.55 -13.22
N VAL A 387 17.01 -0.66 -12.68
CA VAL A 387 17.47 -1.85 -13.38
C VAL A 387 16.34 -2.85 -13.36
N GLU A 388 15.83 -3.20 -14.55
CA GLU A 388 14.70 -4.10 -14.69
C GLU A 388 14.96 -5.42 -13.95
N GLY A 389 13.99 -5.84 -13.13
CA GLY A 389 14.07 -7.06 -12.33
C GLY A 389 14.91 -6.98 -11.04
N VAL A 390 15.75 -5.95 -10.89
CA VAL A 390 16.56 -5.73 -9.68
C VAL A 390 15.95 -4.61 -8.83
N SER A 391 15.75 -3.44 -9.43
CA SER A 391 15.11 -2.30 -8.78
C SER A 391 13.59 -2.38 -9.00
N ARG A 392 12.81 -2.13 -7.94
CA ARG A 392 11.35 -2.15 -8.03
C ARG A 392 10.79 -0.74 -7.86
N ARG A 393 9.92 -0.36 -8.79
CA ARG A 393 8.99 0.74 -8.57
C ARG A 393 7.76 0.18 -7.88
N LEU A 394 7.34 0.81 -6.81
CA LEU A 394 6.18 0.40 -6.01
C LEU A 394 5.10 1.45 -6.19
N ASP A 395 3.88 1.07 -6.51
CA ASP A 395 2.81 2.04 -6.70
C ASP A 395 2.28 2.64 -5.39
N GLY A 396 2.57 1.96 -4.27
CA GLY A 396 2.06 2.35 -2.97
C GLY A 396 0.54 2.23 -2.93
N PRO A 397 -0.18 3.20 -2.33
CA PRO A 397 -1.63 3.16 -2.27
C PRO A 397 -2.36 3.53 -3.56
N PHE A 398 -1.65 3.90 -4.63
CA PHE A 398 -2.26 4.59 -5.76
C PHE A 398 -3.37 3.79 -6.46
N LEU A 399 -3.11 2.54 -6.88
CA LEU A 399 -4.12 1.78 -7.62
C LEU A 399 -5.39 1.56 -6.79
N ARG A 400 -5.21 1.15 -5.53
CA ARG A 400 -6.32 0.85 -4.61
C ARG A 400 -7.06 2.09 -4.13
N SER A 401 -6.44 3.27 -4.19
CA SER A 401 -7.12 4.54 -3.87
C SER A 401 -7.90 5.11 -5.05
N MET A 402 -7.60 4.65 -6.27
CA MET A 402 -8.18 5.20 -7.51
C MET A 402 -9.18 4.24 -8.18
N MET A 403 -9.02 2.94 -7.99
CA MET A 403 -9.76 1.91 -8.71
C MET A 403 -10.15 0.77 -7.79
N TYR A 404 -11.23 0.07 -8.14
CA TYR A 404 -11.62 -1.18 -7.51
C TYR A 404 -10.74 -2.31 -8.03
N THR A 405 -10.17 -3.09 -7.12
CA THR A 405 -9.31 -4.23 -7.45
C THR A 405 -9.92 -5.55 -6.97
N SER A 406 -9.69 -6.64 -7.71
CA SER A 406 -10.11 -7.99 -7.36
C SER A 406 -9.08 -9.01 -7.86
N GLY A 407 -8.92 -10.12 -7.15
CA GLY A 407 -8.09 -11.25 -7.59
C GLY A 407 -8.95 -12.50 -7.78
N VAL A 408 -8.65 -13.30 -8.81
CA VAL A 408 -9.35 -14.58 -9.05
C VAL A 408 -8.53 -15.73 -8.46
N PRO A 409 -9.12 -16.63 -7.65
CA PRO A 409 -8.42 -17.77 -7.06
C PRO A 409 -8.28 -18.95 -8.05
N ASP A 410 -7.96 -18.67 -9.32
CA ASP A 410 -7.79 -19.69 -10.37
C ASP A 410 -6.32 -20.15 -10.52
N GLY A 411 -5.42 -19.64 -9.68
CA GLY A 411 -3.99 -19.93 -9.72
C GLY A 411 -3.22 -19.15 -10.79
N ASN A 412 -3.88 -18.28 -11.57
CA ASN A 412 -3.23 -17.42 -12.56
C ASN A 412 -2.71 -16.11 -11.96
N PHE A 413 -3.14 -15.76 -10.75
CA PHE A 413 -2.77 -14.52 -10.04
C PHE A 413 -3.12 -13.23 -10.78
N ASP A 414 -4.06 -13.29 -11.74
CA ASP A 414 -4.54 -12.13 -12.49
C ASP A 414 -5.16 -11.10 -11.53
N LEU A 415 -4.69 -9.85 -11.61
CA LEU A 415 -5.34 -8.71 -10.95
C LEU A 415 -6.37 -8.09 -11.89
N HIS A 416 -7.57 -7.93 -11.37
CA HIS A 416 -8.73 -7.38 -12.04
C HIS A 416 -9.01 -5.96 -11.54
N VAL A 417 -9.02 -4.97 -12.44
CA VAL A 417 -9.19 -3.54 -12.10
C VAL A 417 -10.42 -2.93 -12.78
N SER A 418 -11.17 -2.09 -12.06
CA SER A 418 -12.36 -1.36 -12.56
C SER A 418 -12.43 0.06 -11.98
N SER A 419 -12.84 1.04 -12.78
CA SER A 419 -13.16 2.41 -12.33
C SER A 419 -14.57 2.53 -11.75
N ILE A 420 -15.43 1.52 -11.97
CA ILE A 420 -16.85 1.54 -11.59
C ILE A 420 -17.10 0.52 -10.48
N ASN A 421 -17.75 0.97 -9.40
CA ASN A 421 -18.09 0.16 -8.21
C ASN A 421 -19.27 -0.82 -8.42
N LYS A 422 -19.89 -0.84 -9.60
CA LYS A 422 -20.98 -1.77 -9.87
C LYS A 422 -20.37 -3.17 -9.90
N LYS A 423 -20.65 -3.98 -8.87
CA LYS A 423 -20.27 -5.39 -8.65
C LYS A 423 -19.26 -5.83 -9.70
N VAL A 424 -17.96 -5.89 -9.36
CA VAL A 424 -16.89 -6.38 -10.24
C VAL A 424 -17.36 -7.67 -10.91
N SER A 425 -18.01 -7.52 -12.07
CA SER A 425 -18.60 -8.62 -12.78
C SER A 425 -17.40 -9.21 -13.45
N LEU A 426 -16.99 -10.40 -13.03
CA LEU A 426 -15.78 -11.06 -13.54
C LEU A 426 -15.79 -11.24 -15.06
N LYS A 427 -16.95 -11.05 -15.71
CA LYS A 427 -17.10 -10.96 -17.17
C LYS A 427 -16.57 -9.65 -17.79
N LYS A 428 -16.42 -8.58 -17.00
CA LYS A 428 -16.22 -7.16 -17.41
C LYS A 428 -14.94 -6.52 -16.86
N THR A 429 -13.97 -7.30 -16.38
CA THR A 429 -12.81 -6.74 -15.66
C THR A 429 -11.48 -6.88 -16.41
N ILE A 430 -10.62 -5.85 -16.33
CA ILE A 430 -9.31 -5.79 -16.99
C ILE A 430 -8.35 -6.76 -16.31
N LYS A 431 -7.78 -7.73 -17.04
CA LYS A 431 -6.72 -8.62 -16.50
C LYS A 431 -5.35 -7.97 -16.65
N ILE A 432 -4.61 -7.87 -15.55
CA ILE A 432 -3.18 -7.56 -15.56
C ILE A 432 -2.42 -8.89 -15.58
N LYS A 433 -1.64 -9.14 -16.65
CA LYS A 433 -0.87 -10.39 -16.84
C LYS A 433 0.64 -10.17 -16.77
N ASP A 434 1.34 -11.23 -16.39
CA ASP A 434 2.79 -11.32 -16.22
C ASP A 434 3.59 -11.19 -17.54
N ARG A 435 4.77 -10.57 -17.37
CA ARG A 435 5.91 -10.16 -18.22
C ARG A 435 6.14 -10.54 -19.70
N ASN A 436 5.27 -11.18 -20.48
CA ASN A 436 5.60 -11.46 -21.91
C ASN A 436 4.39 -11.48 -22.86
N VAL A 437 3.78 -10.34 -23.22
CA VAL A 437 2.91 -10.24 -24.42
C VAL A 437 2.86 -8.78 -24.96
N PRO A 438 2.92 -8.54 -26.28
CA PRO A 438 2.62 -7.24 -26.87
C PRO A 438 1.11 -6.95 -26.87
N PHE A 439 0.75 -5.75 -26.41
CA PHE A 439 -0.51 -5.01 -26.61
C PHE A 439 -1.85 -5.78 -26.47
N GLY A 440 -2.66 -5.39 -25.47
CA GLY A 440 -4.08 -5.74 -25.41
C GLY A 440 -4.93 -4.82 -26.30
N THR A 441 -5.86 -5.39 -27.08
CA THR A 441 -6.84 -4.62 -27.87
C THR A 441 -8.14 -4.51 -27.07
N LEU A 442 -8.71 -3.31 -27.02
CA LEU A 442 -10.01 -3.04 -26.43
C LEU A 442 -11.11 -3.29 -27.47
N GLU A 443 -11.96 -4.30 -27.22
CA GLU A 443 -13.22 -4.49 -27.93
C GLU A 443 -14.35 -3.83 -27.12
N ARG A 444 -15.12 -2.96 -27.79
CA ARG A 444 -16.31 -2.32 -27.20
C ARG A 444 -17.49 -3.27 -27.37
N LEU A 445 -18.03 -3.76 -26.26
CA LEU A 445 -19.21 -4.63 -26.28
C LEU A 445 -20.48 -3.82 -26.60
N PRO A 446 -21.53 -4.48 -27.13
CA PRO A 446 -22.80 -3.82 -27.47
C PRO A 446 -23.49 -3.08 -26.31
N ASP A 447 -23.10 -3.37 -25.07
CA ASP A 447 -23.63 -2.76 -23.85
C ASP A 447 -22.76 -1.57 -23.34
N GLY A 448 -21.85 -1.07 -24.17
CA GLY A 448 -20.97 0.05 -23.84
C GLY A 448 -19.75 -0.32 -22.98
N THR A 449 -19.67 -1.56 -22.49
CA THR A 449 -18.56 -1.99 -21.65
C THR A 449 -17.33 -2.39 -22.46
N GLN A 450 -16.16 -2.24 -21.85
CA GLN A 450 -14.87 -2.45 -22.49
C GLN A 450 -14.29 -3.81 -22.09
N LYS A 451 -14.07 -4.68 -23.09
CA LYS A 451 -13.40 -5.98 -22.92
C LYS A 451 -12.02 -5.91 -23.54
N VAL A 452 -10.97 -6.09 -22.73
CA VAL A 452 -9.61 -6.20 -23.26
C VAL A 452 -9.36 -7.65 -23.65
N ILE A 453 -9.17 -7.90 -24.95
CA ILE A 453 -8.78 -9.22 -25.49
C ILE A 453 -7.27 -9.22 -25.70
N PHE A 454 -6.60 -10.17 -25.06
CA PHE A 454 -5.20 -10.46 -25.32
C PHE A 454 -5.14 -11.44 -26.50
N ALA A 455 -4.43 -11.06 -27.57
CA ALA A 455 -4.11 -11.99 -28.63
C ALA A 455 -3.15 -13.05 -28.07
N THR A 456 -3.59 -14.31 -28.07
CA THR A 456 -2.65 -15.43 -28.03
C THR A 456 -2.12 -15.60 -29.44
N GLU A 457 -0.81 -15.44 -29.65
CA GLU A 457 -0.17 -16.01 -30.84
C GLU A 457 -0.38 -17.52 -30.81
N GLY A 458 -1.37 -17.99 -31.56
CA GLY A 458 -1.35 -19.31 -32.19
C GLY A 458 -0.80 -19.13 -33.60
N LYS A 459 0.11 -20.01 -33.99
CA LYS A 459 0.62 -20.16 -35.36
C LYS A 459 -0.45 -20.01 -36.44
#